data_AF-A0AAU3WEM2-F1
#
_entry.id   AF-A0AAU3WEM2-F1
#
_cell.length_a   1.000
_cell.length_b   1.000
_cell.length_c   1.000
_cell.angle_alpha   90.00
_cell.angle_beta   90.00
_cell.angle_gamma   90.00
#
_symmetry.space_group_name_H-M   'P 1'
#
loop_
_entity.id
_entity.type
_entity.pdbx_description
1 polymer ?
#
loop_
_entity_poly.entity_id
_entity_poly.type
_entity_poly.pdbx_seq_one_letter_code
_entity_poly.pdbx_strand_id
1 'polypeptide(L)'
;MPNGFSDFDRFVEWPAVASGYRRGMSYLDEYGLDTPPDRVASAVEVAMGVIRESFPEGSPPPDRAVDLFIANVVMAAACRFTFDDGAALDQKEVAESLTFFKGFFNSGWHY
;
A
#
# COMPACT_ATOMS: atom_id res chain seq x y z
N MET A 1 -16.53 -19.13 -6.77
CA MET A 1 -15.92 -17.86 -6.34
C MET A 1 -14.56 -17.79 -7.01
N PRO A 2 -14.18 -16.70 -7.71
CA PRO A 2 -12.82 -16.58 -8.21
C PRO A 2 -11.87 -16.46 -7.01
N ASN A 3 -10.83 -17.29 -7.00
CA ASN A 3 -9.90 -17.47 -5.89
C ASN A 3 -9.12 -16.18 -5.60
N GLY A 4 -9.01 -15.78 -4.32
CA GLY A 4 -8.25 -14.62 -3.82
C GLY A 4 -6.72 -14.64 -4.07
N PHE A 5 -6.24 -15.50 -4.97
CA PHE A 5 -4.88 -15.52 -5.47
C PHE A 5 -4.66 -14.56 -6.67
N SER A 6 -5.73 -14.13 -7.35
CA SER A 6 -5.69 -13.29 -8.56
C SER A 6 -5.04 -11.90 -8.37
N ASP A 7 -5.19 -11.28 -7.20
CA ASP A 7 -4.72 -9.90 -6.98
C ASP A 7 -3.32 -9.83 -6.39
N PHE A 8 -2.85 -10.89 -5.73
CA PHE A 8 -1.49 -10.97 -5.21
C PHE A 8 -0.45 -11.06 -6.33
N ASP A 9 -0.77 -11.82 -7.40
CA ASP A 9 0.10 -12.00 -8.56
C ASP A 9 0.50 -10.66 -9.22
N ARG A 10 -0.32 -9.62 -9.05
CA ARG A 10 -0.06 -8.26 -9.56
C ARG A 10 1.16 -7.58 -8.94
N PHE A 11 1.55 -7.98 -7.73
CA PHE A 11 2.60 -7.29 -6.95
C PHE A 11 3.86 -8.14 -6.76
N VAL A 12 3.87 -9.39 -7.23
CA VAL A 12 4.99 -10.34 -7.01
C VAL A 12 6.31 -9.81 -7.55
N GLU A 13 6.28 -9.00 -8.60
CA GLU A 13 7.46 -8.37 -9.21
C GLU A 13 8.17 -7.37 -8.27
N TRP A 14 7.51 -6.93 -7.19
CA TRP A 14 8.11 -6.09 -6.15
C TRP A 14 7.88 -6.70 -4.75
N PRO A 15 8.84 -7.49 -4.23
CA PRO A 15 8.66 -8.25 -3.00
C PRO A 15 8.20 -7.45 -1.78
N ALA A 16 8.71 -6.22 -1.62
CA ALA A 16 8.31 -5.32 -0.55
C ALA A 16 6.84 -4.90 -0.65
N VAL A 17 6.34 -4.60 -1.86
CA VAL A 17 4.94 -4.24 -2.09
C VAL A 17 4.03 -5.44 -1.83
N ALA A 18 4.40 -6.61 -2.36
CA ALA A 18 3.66 -7.85 -2.13
C ALA A 18 3.56 -8.20 -0.63
N SER A 19 4.67 -8.05 0.11
CA SER A 19 4.71 -8.21 1.57
C SER A 19 3.77 -7.23 2.27
N GLY A 20 3.86 -5.94 1.93
CA GLY A 20 3.06 -4.89 2.55
C GLY A 20 1.57 -5.08 2.30
N TYR A 21 1.20 -5.43 1.07
CA TYR A 21 -0.18 -5.74 0.68
C TYR A 21 -0.73 -6.89 1.53
N ARG A 22 0.00 -8.01 1.59
CA ARG A 22 -0.42 -9.18 2.38
C ARG A 22 -0.57 -8.85 3.86
N ARG A 23 0.35 -8.08 4.43
CA ARG A 23 0.29 -7.67 5.84
C ARG A 23 -0.92 -6.78 6.10
N GLY A 24 -1.16 -5.79 5.24
CA GLY A 24 -2.33 -4.93 5.32
C GLY A 24 -3.63 -5.73 5.27
N MET A 25 -3.76 -6.63 4.29
CA MET A 25 -4.94 -7.50 4.17
C MET A 25 -5.13 -8.43 5.38
N SER A 26 -4.05 -8.99 5.92
CA SER A 26 -4.12 -9.83 7.13
C SER A 26 -4.61 -9.04 8.35
N TYR A 27 -4.18 -7.78 8.47
CA TYR A 27 -4.66 -6.89 9.53
C TYR A 27 -6.15 -6.56 9.36
N LEU A 28 -6.62 -6.30 8.13
CA LEU A 28 -8.04 -6.06 7.89
C LEU A 28 -8.91 -7.27 8.26
N ASP A 29 -8.44 -8.48 7.94
CA ASP A 29 -9.10 -9.74 8.31
C ASP A 29 -9.18 -9.92 9.83
N GLU A 30 -8.08 -9.65 10.55
CA GLU A 30 -8.03 -9.69 12.02
C GLU A 30 -9.07 -8.77 12.69
N TYR A 31 -9.35 -7.62 12.07
CA TYR A 31 -10.30 -6.63 12.58
C TYR A 31 -11.71 -6.75 11.97
N GLY A 32 -11.96 -7.77 11.14
CA GLY A 32 -13.28 -8.03 10.55
C GLY A 32 -13.76 -6.96 9.57
N LEU A 33 -12.84 -6.24 8.92
CA LEU A 33 -13.17 -5.22 7.91
C LEU A 33 -13.35 -5.88 6.53
N ASP A 34 -14.60 -6.08 6.13
CA ASP A 34 -14.94 -6.61 4.80
C ASP A 34 -14.74 -5.53 3.74
N THR A 35 -13.58 -5.57 3.08
CA THR A 35 -13.20 -4.60 2.05
C THR A 35 -13.05 -5.30 0.70
N PRO A 36 -13.62 -4.74 -0.39
CA PRO A 36 -13.42 -5.27 -1.73
C PRO A 36 -11.92 -5.28 -2.11
N PRO A 37 -11.32 -6.45 -2.40
CA PRO A 37 -9.88 -6.57 -2.69
C PRO A 37 -9.42 -5.75 -3.90
N ASP A 38 -10.30 -5.53 -4.87
CA ASP A 38 -10.09 -4.72 -6.07
C ASP A 38 -9.84 -3.25 -5.72
N ARG A 39 -10.60 -2.69 -4.78
CA ARG A 39 -10.45 -1.30 -4.34
C ARG A 39 -9.14 -1.07 -3.62
N VAL A 40 -8.75 -2.02 -2.78
CA VAL A 40 -7.45 -2.01 -2.10
C VAL A 40 -6.31 -2.13 -3.11
N ALA A 41 -6.43 -3.05 -4.08
CA ALA A 41 -5.41 -3.24 -5.12
C ALA A 41 -5.20 -1.97 -5.95
N SER A 42 -6.27 -1.26 -6.35
CA SER A 42 -6.15 0.01 -7.08
C SER A 42 -5.42 1.08 -6.27
N ALA A 43 -5.67 1.18 -4.95
CA ALA A 43 -4.94 2.13 -4.10
C ALA A 43 -3.43 1.79 -4.00
N VAL A 44 -3.10 0.50 -3.97
CA VAL A 44 -1.71 0.04 -3.98
C VAL A 44 -1.02 0.35 -5.32
N GLU A 45 -1.72 0.18 -6.44
CA GLU A 45 -1.21 0.56 -7.77
C GLU A 45 -0.90 2.06 -7.85
N VAL A 46 -1.77 2.92 -7.29
CA VAL A 46 -1.52 4.36 -7.16
C VAL A 46 -0.28 4.62 -6.31
N ALA A 47 -0.16 3.96 -5.16
CA ALA A 47 1.01 4.08 -4.29
C ALA A 47 2.33 3.68 -4.97
N MET A 48 2.32 2.62 -5.78
CA MET A 48 3.48 2.23 -6.58
C MET A 48 3.87 3.31 -7.58
N GLY A 49 2.90 3.94 -8.24
CA GLY A 49 3.14 5.09 -9.13
C GLY A 49 3.83 6.23 -8.40
N VAL A 50 3.27 6.66 -7.25
CA VAL A 50 3.81 7.76 -6.45
C VAL A 50 5.23 7.44 -5.92
N ILE A 51 5.50 6.20 -5.50
CA ILE A 51 6.86 5.78 -5.08
C ILE A 51 7.83 5.91 -6.25
N ARG A 52 7.49 5.38 -7.44
CA ARG A 52 8.37 5.45 -8.62
C ARG A 52 8.67 6.89 -9.04
N GLU A 53 7.68 7.78 -8.98
CA GLU A 53 7.85 9.21 -9.26
C GLU A 53 8.73 9.93 -8.22
N SER A 54 8.72 9.42 -6.98
CA SER A 54 9.35 10.05 -5.83
C SER A 54 10.80 9.66 -5.57
N PHE A 55 11.23 8.51 -6.08
CA PHE A 55 12.57 7.97 -5.87
C PHE A 55 13.27 7.84 -7.23
N PRO A 56 14.21 8.74 -7.56
CA PRO A 56 14.89 8.72 -8.86
C PRO A 56 15.68 7.42 -9.06
N GLU A 57 15.86 7.07 -10.33
CA GLU A 57 16.60 5.90 -10.77
C GLU A 57 18.00 5.88 -10.12
N GLY A 58 18.29 4.84 -9.32
CA GLY A 58 19.58 4.67 -8.62
C GLY A 58 19.55 4.88 -7.10
N SER A 59 18.46 5.41 -6.54
CA SER A 59 18.26 5.53 -5.08
C SER A 59 16.94 4.88 -4.65
N PRO A 60 16.82 3.55 -4.76
CA PRO A 60 15.58 2.86 -4.41
C PRO A 60 15.26 3.06 -2.93
N PRO A 61 13.98 3.24 -2.56
CA PRO A 61 13.58 3.30 -1.16
C PRO A 61 13.91 1.97 -0.45
N PRO A 62 14.20 1.98 0.87
CA PRO A 62 14.42 0.74 1.62
C PRO A 62 13.19 -0.17 1.60
N ASP A 63 13.37 -1.45 1.30
CA ASP A 63 12.29 -2.45 1.17
C ASP A 63 11.40 -2.52 2.41
N ARG A 64 12.00 -2.47 3.61
CA ARG A 64 11.25 -2.57 4.87
C ARG A 64 10.28 -1.41 5.07
N ALA A 65 10.66 -0.23 4.60
CA ALA A 65 9.82 0.94 4.70
C ALA A 65 8.73 0.94 3.63
N VAL A 66 9.01 0.43 2.42
CA VAL A 66 8.00 0.22 1.37
C VAL A 66 6.93 -0.76 1.85
N ASP A 67 7.33 -1.89 2.44
CA ASP A 67 6.45 -2.89 3.07
C ASP A 67 5.45 -2.22 4.06
N LEU A 68 5.96 -1.39 4.97
CA LEU A 68 5.13 -0.69 5.95
C LEU A 68 4.22 0.38 5.34
N PHE A 69 4.73 1.14 4.36
CA PHE A 69 3.94 2.14 3.67
C PHE A 69 2.77 1.51 2.92
N ILE A 70 3.01 0.43 2.17
CA ILE A 70 1.96 -0.29 1.45
C ILE A 70 0.93 -0.88 2.42
N ALA A 71 1.36 -1.45 3.54
CA ALA A 71 0.41 -1.93 4.57
C ALA A 71 -0.49 -0.79 5.09
N ASN A 72 0.06 0.42 5.28
CA ASN A 72 -0.73 1.60 5.67
C ASN A 72 -1.69 2.05 4.58
N VAL A 73 -1.28 2.04 3.30
CA VAL A 73 -2.17 2.34 2.17
C VAL A 73 -3.34 1.37 2.12
N VAL A 74 -3.10 0.08 2.32
CA VAL A 74 -4.16 -0.94 2.38
C VAL A 74 -5.17 -0.63 3.47
N MET A 75 -4.69 -0.36 4.70
CA MET A 75 -5.57 -0.03 5.83
C MET A 75 -6.36 1.26 5.58
N ALA A 76 -5.71 2.30 5.05
CA ALA A 76 -6.36 3.57 4.74
C ALA A 76 -7.44 3.40 3.66
N ALA A 77 -7.16 2.63 2.60
CA ALA A 77 -8.12 2.37 1.52
C ALA A 77 -9.36 1.64 2.04
N ALA A 78 -9.16 0.63 2.90
CA ALA A 78 -10.24 -0.12 3.51
C ALA A 78 -11.09 0.74 4.45
N CYS A 79 -10.46 1.55 5.31
CA CYS A 79 -11.17 2.47 6.18
C CYS A 79 -11.98 3.50 5.38
N ARG A 80 -11.39 4.10 4.34
CA ARG A 80 -12.08 5.04 3.45
C ARG A 80 -13.29 4.40 2.80
N PHE A 81 -13.12 3.18 2.28
CA PHE A 81 -14.22 2.46 1.66
C PHE A 81 -15.35 2.15 2.66
N THR A 82 -14.99 1.73 3.88
CA THR A 82 -15.95 1.31 4.91
C THR A 82 -16.69 2.50 5.54
N PHE A 83 -16.01 3.64 5.72
CA PHE A 83 -16.49 4.74 6.57
C PHE A 83 -16.73 6.07 5.84
N ASP A 84 -16.31 6.22 4.58
CA ASP A 84 -16.35 7.48 3.83
C ASP A 84 -16.95 7.28 2.42
N ASP A 85 -18.19 6.77 2.40
CA ASP A 85 -19.05 6.57 1.22
C ASP A 85 -18.45 5.72 0.08
N GLY A 86 -17.40 4.92 0.35
CA GLY A 86 -16.80 4.05 -0.67
C GLY A 86 -15.80 4.76 -1.59
N ALA A 87 -15.38 5.98 -1.28
CA ALA A 87 -14.44 6.74 -2.11
C ALA A 87 -13.06 6.04 -2.18
N ALA A 88 -12.48 6.00 -3.39
CA ALA A 88 -11.11 5.52 -3.56
C ALA A 88 -10.09 6.56 -3.08
N LEU A 89 -8.94 6.12 -2.56
CA LEU A 89 -7.82 7.00 -2.29
C LEU A 89 -7.28 7.59 -3.60
N ASP A 90 -7.11 8.91 -3.63
CA ASP A 90 -6.55 9.57 -4.80
C ASP A 90 -5.01 9.69 -4.75
N GLN A 91 -4.40 10.01 -5.89
CA GLN A 91 -2.94 10.14 -6.01
C GLN A 91 -2.37 11.24 -5.09
N LYS A 92 -3.12 12.32 -4.85
CA LYS A 92 -2.67 13.45 -4.03
C LYS A 92 -2.58 13.03 -2.56
N GLU A 93 -3.60 12.37 -2.04
CA GLU A 93 -3.64 11.84 -0.67
C GLU A 93 -2.50 10.84 -0.44
N VAL A 94 -2.27 9.94 -1.41
CA VAL A 94 -1.18 8.97 -1.35
C VAL A 94 0.20 9.66 -1.40
N ALA A 95 0.37 10.72 -2.19
CA ALA A 95 1.61 11.51 -2.24
C ALA A 95 1.89 12.30 -0.96
N GLU A 96 0.84 12.86 -0.34
CA GLU A 96 0.94 13.53 0.96
C GLU A 96 1.34 12.52 2.06
N SER A 97 0.70 11.35 2.08
CA SER A 97 1.08 10.24 2.97
C SER A 97 2.53 9.79 2.72
N LEU A 98 2.93 9.61 1.46
CA LEU A 98 4.31 9.25 1.12
C LEU A 98 5.30 10.30 1.63
N THR A 99 4.96 11.58 1.61
CA THR A 99 5.82 12.66 2.12
C THR A 99 6.08 12.52 3.62
N PHE A 100 5.06 12.17 4.41
CA PHE A 100 5.24 11.80 5.81
C PHE A 100 6.15 10.58 5.94
N PHE A 101 5.91 9.54 5.13
CA PHE A 101 6.74 8.35 5.11
C PHE A 101 8.16 8.61 4.59
N LYS A 102 8.48 9.66 3.82
CA LYS A 102 9.86 10.04 3.43
C LYS A 102 10.74 10.43 4.61
N GLY A 103 10.17 11.02 5.65
CA GLY A 103 10.90 11.19 6.91
C GLY A 103 11.26 9.84 7.53
N PHE A 104 10.33 8.89 7.48
CA PHE A 104 10.51 7.54 7.99
C PHE A 104 11.48 6.72 7.12
N PHE A 105 11.33 6.69 5.78
CA PHE A 105 12.19 6.03 4.79
C PHE A 105 13.68 6.35 4.99
N ASN A 106 13.99 7.57 5.43
CA ASN A 106 15.36 8.03 5.65
C ASN A 106 15.85 7.86 7.09
N SER A 107 15.10 7.17 7.96
CA SER A 107 15.49 6.90 9.35
C SER A 107 16.32 5.62 9.46
N GLY A 108 17.24 5.57 10.42
CA GLY A 108 18.14 4.42 10.66
C GLY A 108 17.44 3.15 11.14
N TRP A 109 16.12 3.15 11.32
CA TRP A 109 15.34 1.99 11.77
C TRP A 109 15.02 1.01 10.62
N HIS A 110 15.27 1.40 9.36
CA HIS A 110 14.92 0.62 8.16
C HIS A 110 16.08 -0.12 7.49
N TYR A 111 17.30 0.18 7.91
CA TYR A 111 18.54 -0.42 7.43
C TYR A 111 19.01 -1.50 8.40
#